data_AF-A0AAW9KQW8-F1
#
_entry.id   AF-A0AAW9KQW8-F1
#
_cell.length_a   1.000
_cell.length_b   1.000
_cell.length_c   1.000
_cell.angle_alpha   90.00
_cell.angle_beta   90.00
_cell.angle_gamma   90.00
#
_symmetry.space_group_name_H-M   'P 1'
#
loop_
_entity.id
_entity.type
_entity.pdbx_description
1 polymer ?
#
loop_
_entity_poly.entity_id
_entity_poly.type
_entity_poly.pdbx_seq_one_letter_code
_entity_poly.pdbx_strand_id
1 'polypeptide(L)'
;MTDARQFAGTTVAVGLVALAHALLTWPRRATLAFFGVGALVAFVAEAVVIALGWLDHHIGPTMLGVPLYVLFGWTGTVYLAFRVALLVVDGWMAVVLAGVLATGYDVLVDHRGVEEGHWTYTDDLPGPRRRGCRGGTTRGGS
;
A
#
# COMPACT_ATOMS: atom_id res chain seq x y z
N MET A 1 5.69 -18.62 2.97
CA MET A 1 4.62 -18.18 2.06
C MET A 1 3.44 -17.85 2.92
N THR A 2 3.15 -16.57 3.10
CA THR A 2 1.96 -16.12 3.82
C THR A 2 0.75 -16.35 2.92
N ASP A 3 -0.33 -16.93 3.43
CA ASP A 3 -1.56 -17.07 2.65
C ASP A 3 -2.10 -15.66 2.30
N ALA A 4 -2.53 -15.44 1.05
CA ALA A 4 -2.99 -14.14 0.57
C ALA A 4 -4.16 -13.59 1.42
N ARG A 5 -5.01 -14.49 1.93
CA ARG A 5 -6.10 -14.14 2.84
C ARG A 5 -5.58 -13.71 4.21
N GLN A 6 -4.53 -14.35 4.71
CA GLN A 6 -3.90 -13.96 5.97
C GLN A 6 -3.25 -12.58 5.83
N PHE A 7 -2.52 -12.33 4.74
CA PHE A 7 -1.93 -11.01 4.47
C PHE A 7 -3.00 -9.92 4.42
N ALA A 8 -4.01 -10.07 3.56
CA ALA A 8 -5.10 -9.11 3.45
C ALA A 8 -5.83 -8.93 4.78
N GLY A 9 -6.10 -10.02 5.51
CA GLY A 9 -6.74 -10.00 6.82
C GLY A 9 -5.93 -9.21 7.85
N THR A 10 -4.61 -9.41 7.90
CA THR A 10 -3.74 -8.64 8.80
C THR A 10 -3.68 -7.17 8.44
N THR A 11 -3.59 -6.82 7.15
CA THR A 11 -3.59 -5.43 6.70
C THR A 11 -4.91 -4.72 7.05
N VAL A 12 -6.05 -5.38 6.84
CA VAL A 12 -7.35 -4.85 7.25
C VAL A 12 -7.42 -4.69 8.77
N ALA A 13 -6.97 -5.68 9.54
CA ALA A 13 -6.97 -5.60 11.00
C ALA A 13 -6.14 -4.40 11.51
N VAL A 14 -4.95 -4.17 10.95
CA VAL A 14 -4.12 -3.01 11.28
C VAL A 14 -4.85 -1.70 10.96
N GLY A 15 -5.45 -1.59 9.77
CA GLY A 15 -6.23 -0.41 9.38
C GLY A 15 -7.43 -0.16 10.31
N LEU A 16 -8.14 -1.21 10.72
CA LEU A 16 -9.25 -1.11 11.67
C LEU A 16 -8.79 -0.69 13.07
N VAL A 17 -7.67 -1.22 13.55
CA VAL A 17 -7.08 -0.80 14.83
C VAL A 17 -6.66 0.67 14.77
N ALA A 18 -6.03 1.11 13.67
CA ALA A 18 -5.69 2.52 13.45
C ALA A 18 -6.93 3.42 13.46
N LEU A 19 -8.00 3.02 12.77
CA LEU A 19 -9.27 3.74 12.75
C LEU A 19 -9.91 3.80 14.14
N ALA A 20 -9.94 2.69 14.88
CA ALA A 20 -10.47 2.64 16.24
C ALA A 20 -9.68 3.58 17.17
N HIS A 21 -8.35 3.53 17.09
CA HIS A 21 -7.48 4.42 17.85
C HIS A 21 -7.74 5.90 17.49
N ALA A 22 -7.91 6.23 16.20
CA ALA A 22 -8.24 7.57 15.76
C ALA A 22 -9.62 8.04 16.25
N LEU A 23 -10.63 7.17 16.25
CA LEU A 23 -11.97 7.48 16.78
C LEU A 23 -11.95 7.74 18.30
N LEU A 24 -11.02 7.13 19.03
CA LEU A 24 -10.84 7.33 20.46
C LEU A 24 -10.03 8.58 20.81
N THR A 25 -9.09 8.97 19.95
CA THR A 25 -8.12 10.04 20.24
C THR A 25 -8.43 11.36 19.58
N TRP A 26 -9.16 11.37 18.46
CA TRP A 26 -9.43 12.57 17.66
C TRP A 26 -10.94 12.87 17.54
N PRO A 27 -11.32 14.11 17.22
CA PRO A 27 -12.71 14.44 16.87
C PRO A 27 -13.16 13.62 15.65
N ARG A 28 -14.38 13.05 15.71
CA ARG A 28 -14.93 12.19 14.64
C ARG A 28 -14.82 12.79 13.24
N ARG A 29 -15.06 14.10 13.11
CA ARG A 29 -14.93 14.85 11.85
C ARG A 29 -13.52 14.80 11.27
N ALA A 30 -12.48 14.90 12.11
CA ALA A 30 -11.09 14.81 11.69
C ALA A 30 -10.75 13.38 11.28
N THR A 31 -11.23 12.38 12.01
CA THR A 31 -11.07 10.96 11.67
C THR A 31 -11.72 10.62 10.33
N LEU A 32 -12.96 11.03 10.12
CA LEU A 32 -13.67 10.82 8.86
C LEU A 32 -12.99 11.54 7.69
N ALA A 33 -12.53 12.78 7.90
CA ALA A 33 -11.77 13.49 6.88
C ALA A 33 -10.47 12.76 6.54
N PHE A 34 -9.70 12.34 7.55
CA PHE A 34 -8.41 11.68 7.32
C PHE A 34 -8.57 10.33 6.62
N PHE A 35 -9.38 9.43 7.17
CA PHE A 35 -9.55 8.08 6.61
C PHE A 35 -10.40 8.10 5.34
N GLY A 36 -11.42 8.95 5.25
CA GLY A 36 -12.28 9.05 4.06
C GLY A 36 -11.54 9.66 2.87
N VAL A 37 -10.90 10.82 3.05
CA VAL A 37 -10.11 11.45 1.98
C VAL A 37 -8.88 10.59 1.65
N GLY A 38 -8.21 10.04 2.67
CA GLY A 38 -7.07 9.14 2.47
C GLY A 38 -7.43 7.89 1.67
N ALA A 39 -8.55 7.25 1.98
CA ALA A 39 -9.04 6.09 1.22
C ALA A 39 -9.41 6.48 -0.22
N LEU A 40 -10.06 7.63 -0.42
CA LEU A 40 -10.39 8.11 -1.76
C LEU A 40 -9.13 8.39 -2.60
N VAL A 41 -8.14 9.07 -2.03
CA VAL A 41 -6.86 9.35 -2.71
C VAL A 41 -6.13 8.06 -3.04
N ALA A 42 -6.04 7.12 -2.08
CA ALA A 42 -5.41 5.82 -2.31
C ALA A 42 -6.12 5.04 -3.42
N PHE A 43 -7.46 5.02 -3.40
CA PHE A 43 -8.25 4.35 -4.44
C PHE A 43 -8.00 4.95 -5.83
N VAL A 44 -8.03 6.27 -5.95
CA VAL A 44 -7.80 6.96 -7.23
C VAL A 44 -6.37 6.74 -7.72
N ALA A 45 -5.37 6.86 -6.85
CA ALA A 45 -3.97 6.61 -7.20
C ALA A 45 -3.78 5.18 -7.72
N GLU A 46 -4.31 4.19 -7.01
CA GLU A 46 -4.21 2.79 -7.40
C GLU A 46 -4.94 2.52 -8.72
N ALA A 47 -6.14 3.06 -8.89
CA ALA A 47 -6.92 2.91 -10.12
C ALA A 47 -6.17 3.49 -11.33
N VAL A 48 -5.47 4.62 -11.16
CA VAL A 48 -4.63 5.21 -12.22
C VAL A 48 -3.45 4.30 -12.55
N VAL A 49 -2.74 3.78 -11.55
CA VAL A 49 -1.59 2.88 -11.76
C VAL A 49 -2.02 1.59 -12.49
N ILE A 50 -3.15 1.00 -12.10
CA ILE A 50 -3.72 -0.17 -12.77
C ILE A 50 -4.18 0.18 -14.18
N ALA A 51 -4.85 1.32 -14.39
CA ALA A 51 -5.32 1.75 -15.72
C ALA A 51 -4.16 2.04 -16.69
N LEU A 52 -3.01 2.48 -16.17
CA LEU A 52 -1.77 2.64 -16.93
C LEU A 52 -1.05 1.31 -17.20
N GLY A 53 -1.58 0.19 -16.66
CA GLY A 53 -1.01 -1.13 -16.81
C GLY A 53 0.35 -1.24 -16.12
N TRP A 54 0.56 -0.53 -15.01
CA TRP A 54 1.83 -0.54 -14.26
C TRP A 54 1.83 -1.57 -13.12
N LEU A 55 0.66 -2.00 -12.68
CA LEU A 55 0.50 -2.87 -11.52
C LEU A 55 -0.67 -3.81 -11.74
N ASP A 56 -0.44 -5.10 -11.45
CA ASP A 56 -1.48 -6.11 -11.45
C ASP A 56 -1.54 -6.79 -10.08
N HIS A 57 -2.74 -6.85 -9.50
CA HIS A 57 -2.99 -7.42 -8.17
C HIS A 57 -3.66 -8.78 -8.26
N HIS A 58 -3.18 -9.73 -7.45
CA HIS A 58 -3.70 -11.09 -7.42
C HIS A 58 -4.60 -11.39 -6.21
N ILE A 59 -4.82 -10.38 -5.36
CA ILE A 59 -5.61 -10.52 -4.13
C ILE A 59 -6.96 -9.82 -4.29
N GLY A 60 -8.03 -10.61 -4.27
CA GLY A 60 -9.41 -10.12 -4.17
C GLY A 60 -9.90 -9.95 -2.72
N PRO A 61 -11.03 -9.26 -2.49
CA PRO A 61 -11.91 -8.63 -3.49
C PRO A 61 -11.37 -7.30 -4.03
N THR A 62 -11.67 -7.01 -5.30
CA THR A 62 -11.27 -5.78 -6.00
C THR A 62 -12.47 -4.95 -6.44
N MET A 63 -12.27 -3.64 -6.59
CA MET A 63 -13.21 -2.70 -7.19
C MET A 63 -12.47 -1.91 -8.25
N LEU A 64 -12.93 -1.98 -9.52
CA LEU A 64 -12.19 -1.42 -10.66
C LEU A 64 -10.73 -1.90 -10.76
N GLY A 65 -10.46 -3.15 -10.35
CA GLY A 65 -9.11 -3.72 -10.28
C GLY A 65 -8.36 -3.42 -8.98
N VAL A 66 -8.75 -2.37 -8.23
CA VAL A 66 -8.12 -1.97 -6.97
C VAL A 66 -8.53 -2.92 -5.83
N PRO A 67 -7.60 -3.61 -5.16
CA PRO A 67 -7.93 -4.45 -4.00
C PRO A 67 -8.42 -3.62 -2.83
N LEU A 68 -9.56 -4.01 -2.23
CA LEU A 68 -10.16 -3.21 -1.15
C LEU A 68 -9.31 -3.18 0.12
N TYR A 69 -8.52 -4.22 0.38
CA TYR A 69 -7.64 -4.26 1.55
C TYR A 69 -6.55 -3.18 1.50
N VAL A 70 -6.13 -2.75 0.31
CA VAL A 70 -5.10 -1.72 0.10
C VAL A 70 -5.54 -0.38 0.70
N LEU A 71 -6.83 -0.08 0.70
CA LEU A 71 -7.37 1.14 1.30
C LEU A 71 -7.13 1.18 2.82
N PHE A 72 -7.27 0.04 3.50
CA PHE A 72 -6.97 -0.09 4.93
C PHE A 72 -5.47 -0.04 5.20
N GLY A 73 -4.67 -0.64 4.31
CA GLY A 73 -3.22 -0.60 4.38
C GLY A 73 -2.67 0.82 4.30
N TRP A 74 -3.05 1.58 3.26
CA TRP A 74 -2.60 2.96 3.08
C TRP A 74 -3.07 3.88 4.19
N THR A 75 -4.38 3.88 4.50
CA THR A 75 -4.90 4.79 5.54
C THR A 75 -4.34 4.46 6.92
N GLY A 76 -4.16 3.19 7.26
CA GLY A 76 -3.55 2.76 8.51
C GLY A 76 -2.07 3.15 8.61
N THR A 77 -1.29 2.88 7.56
CA THR A 77 0.15 3.22 7.50
C THR A 77 0.36 4.73 7.59
N VAL A 78 -0.37 5.52 6.80
CA VAL A 78 -0.26 6.98 6.81
C VAL A 78 -0.71 7.55 8.16
N TYR A 79 -1.76 6.98 8.78
CA TYR A 79 -2.16 7.36 10.14
C TYR A 79 -1.03 7.12 11.15
N LEU A 80 -0.42 5.93 11.14
CA LEU A 80 0.66 5.59 12.06
C LEU A 80 1.88 6.49 11.84
N ALA A 81 2.29 6.69 10.59
CA ALA A 81 3.38 7.59 10.23
C ALA A 81 3.12 9.02 10.70
N PHE A 82 1.89 9.52 10.54
CA PHE A 82 1.50 10.84 11.01
C PHE A 82 1.49 10.95 12.52
N ARG A 83 1.04 9.92 13.23
CA ARG A 83 1.12 9.88 14.71
C ARG A 83 2.56 9.91 15.20
N VAL A 84 3.47 9.17 14.55
CA VAL A 84 4.89 9.19 14.87
C VAL A 84 5.49 10.56 14.56
N ALA A 85 5.15 11.17 13.43
CA ALA A 85 5.63 12.49 13.06
C ALA A 85 5.22 13.56 14.08
N LEU A 86 3.98 13.52 14.59
CA LEU A 86 3.48 14.41 15.63
C LEU A 86 4.19 14.27 16.99
N LEU A 87 5.00 13.24 17.21
CA LEU A 87 5.85 13.15 18.41
C LEU A 87 7.10 14.04 18.31
N VAL A 88 7.45 14.49 17.11
CA VAL A 88 8.70 15.20 16.82
C VAL A 88 8.43 16.63 16.33
N VAL A 89 7.42 16.81 15.49
CA VAL A 89 7.08 18.10 14.86
C VAL A 89 5.57 18.31 14.83
N ASP A 90 5.16 19.58 14.85
CA ASP A 90 3.75 19.97 14.75
C ASP A 90 3.39 20.60 13.39
N GLY A 91 2.10 20.78 13.17
CA GLY A 91 1.57 21.52 12.01
C GLY A 91 1.88 20.85 10.66
N TRP A 92 2.10 21.66 9.62
CA TRP A 92 2.30 21.16 8.26
C TRP A 92 3.58 20.33 8.11
N MET A 93 4.60 20.56 8.96
CA MET A 93 5.82 19.74 8.95
C MET A 93 5.57 18.30 9.35
N ALA A 94 4.59 18.04 10.22
CA ALA A 94 4.18 16.68 10.55
C ALA A 94 3.63 15.93 9.34
N VAL A 95 2.93 16.63 8.44
CA VAL A 95 2.43 16.04 7.19
C VAL A 95 3.58 15.64 6.27
N VAL A 96 4.58 16.51 6.12
CA VAL A 96 5.77 16.23 5.29
C VAL A 96 6.53 15.05 5.86
N LEU A 97 6.83 15.05 7.17
CA LEU A 97 7.54 13.96 7.81
C LEU A 97 6.76 12.64 7.73
N ALA A 98 5.44 12.67 7.92
CA ALA A 98 4.58 11.50 7.75
C ALA A 98 4.64 10.95 6.33
N GLY A 99 4.63 11.82 5.32
CA GLY A 99 4.79 11.43 3.92
C GLY A 99 6.13 10.72 3.68
N VAL A 100 7.23 11.29 4.17
CA VAL A 100 8.57 10.68 4.07
C VAL A 100 8.60 9.32 4.76
N LEU A 101 8.03 9.19 5.96
CA LEU A 101 7.98 7.93 6.70
C LEU A 101 7.12 6.88 5.98
N ALA A 102 5.95 7.25 5.47
CA ALA A 102 5.06 6.35 4.75
C ALA A 102 5.69 5.87 3.44
N THR A 103 6.27 6.77 2.65
CA THR A 103 7.01 6.42 1.42
C THR A 103 8.24 5.57 1.73
N GLY A 104 8.99 5.90 2.77
CA GLY A 104 10.14 5.10 3.20
C GLY A 104 9.72 3.68 3.61
N TYR A 105 8.61 3.56 4.35
CA TYR A 105 8.04 2.26 4.70
C TYR A 105 7.63 1.47 3.44
N ASP A 106 6.91 2.11 2.51
CA ASP A 106 6.49 1.50 1.24
C ASP A 106 7.68 0.95 0.46
N VAL A 107 8.72 1.76 0.21
CA VAL A 107 9.96 1.33 -0.46
C VAL A 107 10.63 0.14 0.24
N LEU A 108 10.56 0.07 1.57
CA LEU A 108 11.15 -1.01 2.35
C LEU A 108 10.33 -2.30 2.32
N VAL A 109 9.02 -2.25 2.15
CA VAL A 109 8.16 -3.44 2.24
C VAL A 109 7.59 -3.90 0.90
N ASP A 110 7.54 -3.02 -0.09
CA ASP A 110 6.91 -3.28 -1.39
C ASP A 110 7.50 -4.51 -2.09
N HIS A 111 8.83 -4.63 -2.10
CA HIS A 111 9.52 -5.79 -2.70
C HIS A 111 9.02 -7.13 -2.14
N ARG A 112 8.59 -7.18 -0.87
CA ARG A 112 8.06 -8.41 -0.28
C ARG A 112 6.71 -8.77 -0.85
N GLY A 113 5.86 -7.78 -1.16
CA GLY A 113 4.59 -8.05 -1.83
C GLY A 113 4.78 -8.65 -3.22
N VAL A 114 5.83 -8.23 -3.94
CA VAL A 114 6.21 -8.82 -5.22
C VAL A 114 6.80 -10.23 -5.04
N GLU A 115 7.73 -10.41 -4.10
CA GLU A 115 8.36 -11.71 -3.81
C GLU A 115 7.34 -12.76 -3.30
N GLU A 116 6.33 -12.32 -2.55
CA GLU A 116 5.23 -13.16 -2.05
C GLU A 116 4.08 -13.31 -3.07
N GLY A 117 4.19 -12.68 -4.25
CA GLY A 117 3.25 -12.82 -5.36
C GLY A 117 1.90 -12.11 -5.17
N HIS A 118 1.82 -11.14 -4.27
CA HIS A 118 0.60 -10.38 -4.00
C HIS A 118 0.25 -9.42 -5.16
N TRP A 119 1.28 -8.84 -5.78
CA TRP A 119 1.17 -8.05 -7.01
C TRP A 119 2.43 -8.22 -7.86
N THR A 120 2.33 -7.82 -9.12
CA THR A 120 3.47 -7.77 -10.03
C THR A 120 3.51 -6.42 -10.74
N TYR A 121 4.72 -5.89 -10.90
CA TYR A 121 4.97 -4.78 -11.79
C TYR A 121 5.11 -5.27 -13.21
N THR A 122 4.46 -4.58 -14.13
CA THR A 122 4.60 -4.78 -15.57
C THR A 122 5.87 -4.09 -16.07
N ASP A 123 6.49 -4.65 -17.11
CA ASP A 123 7.84 -4.27 -17.59
C ASP A 123 8.00 -2.80 -18.07
N ASP A 124 6.91 -2.02 -18.11
CA ASP A 124 6.89 -0.64 -18.56
C ASP A 124 7.26 0.41 -17.48
N LEU A 125 7.51 -0.03 -16.23
CA LEU A 125 7.97 0.85 -15.15
C LEU A 125 9.50 1.09 -15.17
N PRO A 126 9.98 2.36 -15.13
CA PRO A 126 11.41 2.65 -14.96
C PRO A 126 11.85 2.34 -13.51
N GLY A 127 12.29 1.10 -13.27
CA GLY A 127 12.82 0.65 -11.98
C GLY A 127 14.23 0.03 -12.07
N PRO A 128 14.97 -0.06 -10.94
CA PRO A 128 16.27 -0.74 -10.93
C PRO A 128 16.12 -2.20 -11.34
N ARG A 129 16.66 -2.56 -12.50
CA ARG A 129 16.65 -3.94 -12.99
C ARG A 129 17.55 -4.80 -12.09
N ARG A 130 16.97 -5.56 -11.16
CA ARG A 130 17.70 -6.66 -10.54
C ARG A 130 17.88 -7.74 -11.61
N ARG A 131 19.07 -7.78 -12.23
CA ARG A 131 19.47 -8.89 -13.10
C ARG A 131 19.71 -10.12 -12.22
N GLY A 132 18.65 -10.87 -11.95
CA GLY A 132 18.71 -12.20 -11.35
C GLY A 132 18.27 -13.25 -12.36
N CYS A 133 19.23 -14.03 -12.85
CA CYS A 133 19.07 -15.27 -13.62
C CYS A 133 18.55 -15.17 -15.07
N ARG A 134 19.52 -15.01 -15.98
CA ARG A 134 19.50 -15.52 -17.35
C ARG A 134 19.68 -17.05 -17.31
N GLY A 135 18.70 -17.81 -17.77
CA GLY A 135 18.83 -19.27 -18.02
C GLY A 135 17.51 -20.00 -17.76
N GLY A 136 16.87 -20.68 -18.69
CA GLY A 136 17.26 -21.00 -20.05
C GLY A 136 16.03 -21.28 -20.91
N THR A 137 16.17 -20.92 -22.18
CA THR A 137 15.28 -21.34 -23.25
C THR A 137 15.53 -22.83 -23.48
N THR A 138 14.56 -23.69 -23.23
CA THR A 138 14.44 -24.98 -23.92
C THR A 138 13.27 -24.89 -24.89
N ARG A 139 13.62 -24.47 -26.11
CA ARG A 139 12.93 -24.90 -27.32
C ARG A 139 13.20 -26.39 -27.51
N GLY A 140 12.15 -27.14 -27.79
CA GLY A 140 12.15 -28.51 -28.32
C GLY A 140 10.70 -29.00 -28.26
N GLY A 141 9.92 -29.17 -29.31
CA GLY A 141 10.28 -29.41 -30.71
C GLY A 141 10.17 -30.91 -30.99
N SER A 142 8.93 -31.38 -31.18
CA SER A 142 8.45 -32.48 -32.06
C SER A 142 7.19 -33.11 -31.45
#